data_AF-A0A0K2SQ03-F1
#
_entry.id   AF-A0A0K2SQ03-F1
#
_cell.length_a   1.000
_cell.length_b   1.000
_cell.length_c   1.000
_cell.angle_alpha   90.00
_cell.angle_beta   90.00
_cell.angle_gamma   90.00
#
_symmetry.space_group_name_H-M   'P 1'
#
loop_
_entity.id
_entity.type
_entity.pdbx_description
1 polymer ?
#
loop_
_entity_poly.entity_id
_entity_poly.type
_entity_poly.pdbx_seq_one_letter_code
_entity_poly.pdbx_strand_id
1 'polypeptide(L)'
;MAHGEGIRAEDLRAMLERGEPVTVLDIRRSADREWTIPGSVHVDAYDALNAGDGKVLDTVDLPTDRPVVTVCGRGGTCVLLDGRTLFTGDTLFLSSVGRPDLEEPDPARIETHARMLYRSLERFLELPPETLVLPGHTGEPVAFDGRPLAVSLAEVRARSPLLGQPEDAFVAAILQRIPETPPNYRTIVEWNAADRSFEGDATELEAGANRCAVG
;
A
#
# COMPACT_ATOMS: atom_id res chain seq x y z
N MET A 1 18.03 -12.26 13.69
CA MET A 1 16.56 -12.45 13.80
C MET A 1 16.07 -12.70 12.39
N ALA A 2 15.42 -13.84 12.14
CA ALA A 2 15.00 -14.21 10.80
C ALA A 2 13.86 -13.29 10.36
N HIS A 3 14.09 -12.47 9.33
CA HIS A 3 13.01 -11.84 8.60
C HIS A 3 12.26 -12.97 7.87
N GLY A 4 11.07 -13.33 8.34
CA GLY A 4 10.27 -14.35 7.67
C GLY A 4 9.94 -13.88 6.25
N GLU A 5 10.23 -14.72 5.26
CA GLU A 5 9.73 -14.50 3.89
C GLU A 5 8.20 -14.39 3.95
N GLY A 6 7.66 -13.34 3.33
CA GLY A 6 6.21 -13.14 3.27
C GLY A 6 5.55 -14.18 2.36
N ILE A 7 4.38 -14.65 2.76
CA ILE A 7 3.51 -15.51 1.92
C ILE A 7 2.72 -14.61 0.96
N ARG A 8 2.75 -14.90 -0.35
CA ARG A 8 1.95 -14.15 -1.34
C ARG A 8 0.47 -14.50 -1.23
N ALA A 9 -0.40 -13.61 -1.72
CA ALA A 9 -1.85 -13.83 -1.64
C ALA A 9 -2.28 -15.09 -2.40
N GLU A 10 -1.67 -15.36 -3.56
CA GLU A 10 -1.93 -16.54 -4.37
C GLU A 10 -1.50 -17.83 -3.65
N ASP A 11 -0.35 -17.78 -2.97
CA ASP A 11 0.17 -18.90 -2.19
C ASP A 11 -0.74 -19.18 -0.99
N LEU A 12 -1.14 -18.15 -0.24
CA LEU A 12 -2.08 -18.27 0.87
C LEU A 12 -3.41 -18.90 0.41
N ARG A 13 -3.96 -18.41 -0.70
CA ARG A 13 -5.20 -18.98 -1.28
C ARG A 13 -5.01 -20.46 -1.57
N ALA A 14 -3.92 -20.83 -2.24
CA ALA A 14 -3.67 -22.21 -2.61
C ALA A 14 -3.43 -23.11 -1.39
N MET A 15 -2.80 -22.59 -0.32
CA MET A 15 -2.67 -23.29 0.96
C MET A 15 -4.03 -23.55 1.61
N LEU A 16 -4.92 -22.55 1.64
CA LEU A 16 -6.27 -22.67 2.19
C LEU A 16 -7.12 -23.68 1.40
N GLU A 17 -7.06 -23.64 0.07
CA GLU A 17 -7.76 -24.58 -0.82
C GLU A 17 -7.28 -26.04 -0.62
N ARG A 18 -5.99 -26.24 -0.35
CA ARG A 18 -5.40 -27.56 -0.08
C ARG A 18 -5.53 -28.01 1.37
N GLY A 19 -6.07 -27.17 2.26
CA GLY A 19 -6.17 -27.46 3.70
C GLY A 19 -4.80 -27.56 4.39
N GLU A 20 -3.78 -26.86 3.87
CA GLU A 20 -2.48 -26.79 4.50
C GLU A 20 -2.56 -26.01 5.83
N PRO A 21 -1.72 -26.36 6.83
CA PRO A 21 -1.74 -25.69 8.12
C PRO A 21 -1.25 -24.24 7.99
N VAL A 22 -2.19 -23.29 8.03
CA VAL A 22 -1.94 -21.85 8.08
C VAL A 22 -2.99 -21.17 8.96
N THR A 23 -2.61 -20.14 9.72
CA THR A 23 -3.54 -19.29 10.45
C THR A 23 -3.63 -17.94 9.77
N VAL A 24 -4.85 -17.50 9.45
CA VAL A 24 -5.09 -16.15 8.95
C VAL A 24 -5.53 -15.27 10.12
N LEU A 25 -4.76 -14.25 10.44
CA LEU A 25 -5.09 -13.24 11.46
C LEU A 25 -5.61 -11.98 10.77
N ASP A 26 -6.92 -11.76 10.81
CA ASP A 26 -7.56 -10.53 10.33
C ASP A 26 -7.45 -9.46 11.43
N ILE A 27 -6.64 -8.43 11.20
CA ILE A 27 -6.48 -7.30 12.14
C ILE A 27 -7.31 -6.08 11.77
N ARG A 28 -8.15 -6.16 10.71
CA ARG A 28 -8.96 -5.03 10.24
C ARG A 28 -9.87 -4.49 11.34
N ARG A 29 -10.22 -3.20 11.24
CA ARG A 29 -11.26 -2.64 12.09
C ARG A 29 -12.56 -3.41 11.86
N SER A 30 -13.34 -3.59 12.92
CA SER A 30 -14.63 -4.26 12.81
C SER A 30 -15.57 -3.58 11.81
N ALA A 31 -15.48 -2.25 11.70
CA ALA A 31 -16.26 -1.45 10.74
C ALA A 31 -15.83 -1.66 9.28
N ASP A 32 -14.58 -2.08 9.04
CA ASP A 32 -13.99 -2.20 7.71
C ASP A 32 -14.10 -3.65 7.15
N ARG A 33 -14.90 -4.52 7.81
CA ARG A 33 -15.05 -5.95 7.46
C ARG A 33 -16.31 -6.21 6.65
N GLU A 34 -16.22 -5.89 5.36
CA GLU A 34 -17.27 -6.21 4.38
C GLU A 34 -17.30 -7.70 3.98
N TRP A 35 -16.19 -8.42 4.20
CA TRP A 35 -16.01 -9.83 3.89
C TRP A 35 -15.10 -10.51 4.92
N THR A 36 -15.12 -11.84 4.96
CA THR A 36 -14.28 -12.65 5.86
C THR A 36 -13.63 -13.81 5.12
N ILE A 37 -12.41 -14.19 5.53
CA ILE A 37 -11.77 -15.42 5.06
C ILE A 37 -12.27 -16.56 5.96
N PRO A 38 -12.84 -17.64 5.39
CA PRO A 38 -13.26 -18.78 6.19
C PRO A 38 -12.12 -19.33 7.06
N GLY A 39 -12.36 -19.43 8.36
CA GLY A 39 -11.36 -19.90 9.33
C GLY A 39 -10.35 -18.83 9.81
N SER A 40 -10.45 -17.58 9.37
CA SER A 40 -9.61 -16.49 9.92
C SER A 40 -9.99 -16.16 11.36
N VAL A 41 -8.98 -15.82 12.16
CA VAL A 41 -9.16 -15.25 13.50
C VAL A 41 -9.16 -13.74 13.37
N HIS A 42 -10.22 -13.07 13.84
CA HIS A 42 -10.32 -11.61 13.80
C HIS A 42 -9.99 -10.99 15.15
N VAL A 43 -9.14 -9.97 15.14
CA VAL A 43 -8.83 -9.09 16.28
C VAL A 43 -8.90 -7.66 15.77
N ASP A 44 -9.73 -6.81 16.41
CA ASP A 44 -9.78 -5.39 16.07
C ASP A 44 -8.53 -4.66 16.61
N ALA A 45 -7.42 -4.86 15.92
CA ALA A 45 -6.09 -4.46 16.34
C ALA A 45 -5.50 -3.36 15.46
N TYR A 46 -6.15 -2.99 14.36
CA TYR A 46 -5.60 -2.09 13.35
C TYR A 46 -5.10 -0.77 13.93
N ASP A 47 -5.92 -0.06 14.71
CA ASP A 47 -5.56 1.24 15.26
C ASP A 47 -4.51 1.14 16.37
N ALA A 48 -4.62 0.12 17.23
CA ALA A 48 -3.65 -0.13 18.31
C ALA A 48 -2.26 -0.48 17.75
N LEU A 49 -2.19 -1.36 16.74
CA LEU A 49 -0.93 -1.72 16.09
C LEU A 49 -0.30 -0.54 15.36
N ASN A 50 -1.10 0.31 14.70
CA ASN A 50 -0.60 1.54 14.08
C ASN A 50 -0.11 2.59 15.09
N ALA A 51 -0.66 2.57 16.31
CA ALA A 51 -0.18 3.35 17.44
C ALA A 51 1.07 2.74 18.14
N GLY A 52 1.56 1.58 17.66
CA GLY A 52 2.70 0.88 18.23
C GLY A 52 2.37 0.01 19.44
N ASP A 53 1.09 -0.20 19.76
CA ASP A 53 0.65 -1.06 20.84
C ASP A 53 0.49 -2.51 20.35
N GLY A 54 1.57 -3.28 20.46
CA GLY A 54 1.58 -4.71 20.14
C GLY A 54 0.81 -5.59 21.13
N LYS A 55 0.48 -5.09 22.33
CA LYS A 55 -0.19 -5.88 23.38
C LYS A 55 -1.63 -6.22 23.03
N VAL A 56 -2.21 -5.52 22.07
CA VAL A 56 -3.54 -5.84 21.54
C VAL A 56 -3.60 -7.28 21.01
N LEU A 57 -2.47 -7.83 20.55
CA LEU A 57 -2.36 -9.21 20.08
C LEU A 57 -2.21 -10.24 21.20
N ASP A 58 -1.93 -9.83 22.45
CA ASP A 58 -1.91 -10.75 23.61
C ASP A 58 -3.31 -11.34 23.90
N THR A 59 -4.35 -10.75 23.29
CA THR A 59 -5.74 -11.22 23.38
C THR A 59 -6.03 -12.44 22.50
N VAL A 60 -5.10 -12.82 21.63
CA VAL A 60 -5.27 -13.94 20.69
C VAL A 60 -4.15 -14.95 20.83
N ASP A 61 -4.50 -16.23 20.91
CA ASP A 61 -3.54 -17.32 20.99
C ASP A 61 -3.04 -17.67 19.58
N LEU A 62 -1.88 -17.11 19.19
CA LEU A 62 -1.28 -17.37 17.88
C LEU A 62 -0.43 -18.64 17.91
N PRO A 63 -0.61 -19.55 16.95
CA PRO A 63 0.18 -20.76 16.89
C PRO A 63 1.64 -20.45 16.57
N THR A 64 2.54 -21.24 17.16
CA THR A 64 3.98 -21.20 16.89
C THR A 64 4.45 -22.36 15.98
N ASP A 65 3.54 -23.28 15.65
CA ASP A 65 3.80 -24.51 14.89
C ASP A 65 3.45 -24.41 13.40
N ARG A 66 2.84 -23.30 12.97
CA ARG A 66 2.42 -23.05 11.58
C ARG A 66 2.54 -21.56 11.23
N PRO A 67 2.56 -21.19 9.94
CA PRO A 67 2.58 -19.79 9.54
C PRO A 67 1.33 -19.04 9.99
N VAL A 68 1.52 -17.80 10.45
CA VAL A 68 0.45 -16.82 10.70
C VAL A 68 0.54 -15.76 9.60
N VAL A 69 -0.52 -15.63 8.81
CA VAL A 69 -0.64 -14.61 7.77
C VAL A 69 -1.62 -13.54 8.22
N THR A 70 -1.14 -12.31 8.33
CA THR A 70 -1.94 -11.19 8.80
C THR A 70 -2.63 -10.48 7.64
N VAL A 71 -3.95 -10.33 7.73
CA VAL A 71 -4.77 -9.53 6.81
C VAL A 71 -5.06 -8.19 7.47
N CYS A 72 -4.69 -7.11 6.80
CA CYS A 72 -4.99 -5.76 7.24
C CYS A 72 -5.87 -5.05 6.21
N GLY A 73 -6.50 -3.94 6.60
CA GLY A 73 -7.49 -3.25 5.78
C GLY A 73 -6.91 -2.40 4.66
N ARG A 74 -5.59 -2.47 4.45
CA ARG A 74 -4.90 -1.67 3.44
C ARG A 74 -4.48 -2.50 2.25
N GLY A 75 -4.94 -2.07 1.06
CA GLY A 75 -4.12 -2.14 -0.15
C GLY A 75 -2.91 -1.21 0.00
N GLY A 76 -1.82 -1.47 -0.73
CA GLY A 76 -0.55 -0.73 -0.57
C GLY A 76 0.61 -1.56 -0.05
N THR A 77 0.65 -2.85 -0.38
CA THR A 77 1.85 -3.66 -0.15
C THR A 77 2.91 -3.27 -1.17
N CYS A 78 4.10 -2.89 -0.68
CA CYS A 78 5.29 -2.72 -1.52
C CYS A 78 6.13 -4.00 -1.42
N VAL A 79 6.71 -4.44 -2.54
CA VAL A 79 7.49 -5.68 -2.62
C VAL A 79 8.93 -5.36 -2.96
N LEU A 80 9.87 -5.78 -2.11
CA LEU A 80 11.29 -5.74 -2.39
C LEU A 80 11.74 -7.10 -2.94
N LEU A 81 11.95 -7.17 -4.25
CA LEU A 81 12.44 -8.36 -4.94
C LEU A 81 13.98 -8.39 -4.90
N ASP A 82 14.53 -9.52 -4.45
CA ASP A 82 15.97 -9.82 -4.37
C ASP A 82 16.83 -8.75 -3.69
N GLY A 83 16.22 -7.94 -2.80
CA GLY A 83 16.90 -6.83 -2.12
C GLY A 83 17.34 -5.67 -3.04
N ARG A 84 16.90 -5.65 -4.30
CA ARG A 84 17.41 -4.73 -5.34
C ARG A 84 16.32 -3.98 -6.09
N THR A 85 15.09 -4.48 -6.06
CA THR A 85 14.00 -3.95 -6.89
C THR A 85 12.75 -3.79 -6.04
N LEU A 86 12.37 -2.54 -5.80
CA LEU A 86 11.22 -2.16 -4.99
C LEU A 86 10.04 -1.82 -5.89
N PHE A 87 9.01 -2.66 -5.86
CA PHE A 87 7.70 -2.37 -6.43
C PHE A 87 6.89 -1.56 -5.41
N THR A 88 6.58 -0.31 -5.73
CA THR A 88 6.03 0.67 -4.77
C THR A 88 4.53 0.87 -4.89
N GLY A 89 3.89 0.30 -5.91
CA GLY A 89 2.48 0.56 -6.21
C GLY A 89 2.23 2.07 -6.26
N ASP A 90 1.22 2.52 -5.51
CA ASP A 90 0.86 3.95 -5.41
C ASP A 90 1.43 4.63 -4.16
N THR A 91 2.46 4.05 -3.52
CA THR A 91 3.11 4.65 -2.34
C THR A 91 4.15 5.69 -2.75
N LEU A 92 5.04 5.34 -3.69
CA LEU A 92 6.14 6.17 -4.15
C LEU A 92 6.22 6.12 -5.68
N PHE A 93 6.27 7.29 -6.31
CA PHE A 93 6.44 7.47 -7.75
C PHE A 93 7.84 8.03 -8.09
N LEU A 94 8.12 8.24 -9.38
CA LEU A 94 9.45 8.68 -9.85
C LEU A 94 9.83 10.11 -9.43
N SER A 95 8.86 10.94 -9.10
CA SER A 95 9.04 12.35 -8.69
C SER A 95 8.03 12.82 -7.64
N SER A 96 7.16 11.95 -7.16
CA SER A 96 6.01 12.27 -6.30
C SER A 96 5.66 11.09 -5.40
N VAL A 97 4.66 11.25 -4.53
CA VAL A 97 4.23 10.20 -3.58
C VAL A 97 2.72 9.97 -3.67
N GLY A 98 2.26 8.87 -3.09
CA GLY A 98 0.85 8.52 -2.99
C GLY A 98 0.01 9.60 -2.31
N ARG A 99 -1.27 9.69 -2.68
CA ARG A 99 -2.18 10.60 -1.98
C ARG A 99 -2.79 9.95 -0.73
N PRO A 100 -2.86 10.66 0.41
CA PRO A 100 -3.43 10.14 1.64
C PRO A 100 -4.98 10.20 1.71
N ASP A 101 -5.65 10.80 0.72
CA ASP A 101 -7.06 11.22 0.80
C ASP A 101 -8.07 10.36 0.04
N LEU A 102 -7.60 9.47 -0.85
CA LEU A 102 -8.46 8.74 -1.78
C LEU A 102 -9.41 7.76 -1.09
N GLU A 103 -8.92 7.02 -0.09
CA GLU A 103 -9.72 6.01 0.63
C GLU A 103 -10.68 6.63 1.65
N GLU A 104 -10.30 7.75 2.27
CA GLU A 104 -11.03 8.34 3.40
C GLU A 104 -10.92 9.87 3.37
N PRO A 105 -12.01 10.59 3.03
CA PRO A 105 -11.99 12.04 2.89
C PRO A 105 -12.09 12.82 4.22
N ASP A 106 -12.12 12.14 5.39
CA ASP A 106 -12.12 12.80 6.69
C ASP A 106 -10.75 13.48 6.95
N PRO A 107 -10.70 14.82 7.14
CA PRO A 107 -9.46 15.55 7.36
C PRO A 107 -8.56 14.99 8.46
N ALA A 108 -9.13 14.51 9.58
CA ALA A 108 -8.35 13.94 10.69
C ALA A 108 -7.66 12.62 10.29
N ARG A 109 -8.30 11.87 9.39
CA ARG A 109 -7.78 10.61 8.84
C ARG A 109 -6.74 10.88 7.75
N ILE A 110 -6.95 11.89 6.91
CA ILE A 110 -5.98 12.29 5.88
C ILE A 110 -4.62 12.65 6.52
N GLU A 111 -4.60 13.42 7.62
CA GLU A 111 -3.33 13.71 8.31
C GLU A 111 -2.66 12.43 8.83
N THR A 112 -3.43 11.55 9.46
CA THR A 112 -2.94 10.26 9.93
C THR A 112 -2.34 9.44 8.79
N HIS A 113 -2.99 9.43 7.63
CA HIS A 113 -2.54 8.72 6.44
C HIS A 113 -1.25 9.34 5.87
N ALA A 114 -1.12 10.66 5.86
CA ALA A 114 0.11 11.34 5.45
C ALA A 114 1.30 10.97 6.35
N ARG A 115 1.08 10.86 7.67
CA ARG A 115 2.13 10.40 8.61
C ARG A 115 2.51 8.93 8.39
N MET A 116 1.55 8.06 8.08
CA MET A 116 1.83 6.67 7.74
C MET A 116 2.61 6.54 6.42
N LEU A 117 2.26 7.35 5.42
CA LEU A 117 3.00 7.44 4.17
C LEU A 117 4.44 7.87 4.42
N TYR A 118 4.65 8.92 5.22
CA TYR A 118 5.99 9.37 5.63
C TYR A 118 6.83 8.24 6.20
N ARG A 119 6.30 7.50 7.19
CA ARG A 119 7.00 6.36 7.82
C ARG A 119 7.36 5.26 6.81
N SER A 120 6.51 5.03 5.81
CA SER A 120 6.78 4.05 4.75
C SER A 120 7.92 4.51 3.84
N LEU A 121 7.93 5.80 3.50
CA LEU A 121 8.98 6.40 2.67
C LEU A 121 10.33 6.41 3.40
N GLU A 122 10.37 6.70 4.69
CA GLU A 122 11.61 6.63 5.48
C GLU A 122 12.23 5.22 5.45
N ARG A 123 11.39 4.17 5.55
CA ARG A 123 11.85 2.78 5.39
C ARG A 123 12.40 2.48 4.00
N PHE A 124 11.86 3.10 2.95
CA PHE A 124 12.43 2.97 1.61
C PHE A 124 13.79 3.66 1.52
N LEU A 125 13.94 4.84 2.13
CA LEU A 125 15.18 5.61 2.14
C LEU A 125 16.33 4.95 2.92
N GLU A 126 16.04 3.94 3.75
CA GLU A 126 17.04 3.07 4.38
C GLU A 126 17.64 2.00 3.43
N LEU A 127 17.00 1.75 2.28
CA LEU A 127 17.50 0.81 1.28
C LEU A 127 18.74 1.35 0.55
N PRO A 128 19.54 0.48 -0.08
CA PRO A 128 20.67 0.91 -0.88
C PRO A 128 20.26 1.93 -1.97
N PRO A 129 21.02 3.00 -2.20
CA PRO A 129 20.68 4.07 -3.16
C PRO A 129 20.48 3.56 -4.59
N GLU A 130 21.12 2.44 -4.95
CA GLU A 130 21.01 1.77 -6.24
C GLU A 130 19.74 0.92 -6.42
N THR A 131 18.91 0.77 -5.38
CA THR A 131 17.64 0.03 -5.44
C THR A 131 16.77 0.59 -6.56
N LEU A 132 16.31 -0.25 -7.48
CA LEU A 132 15.41 0.16 -8.54
C LEU A 132 13.98 0.32 -8.00
N VAL A 133 13.35 1.46 -8.26
CA VAL A 133 11.97 1.76 -7.88
C VAL A 133 11.06 1.58 -9.10
N LEU A 134 10.03 0.74 -8.96
CA LEU A 134 9.00 0.51 -9.98
C LEU A 134 7.63 0.86 -9.40
N PRO A 135 7.05 2.00 -9.80
CA PRO A 135 5.73 2.39 -9.33
C PRO A 135 4.60 1.67 -10.07
N GLY A 136 3.40 1.69 -9.48
CA GLY A 136 2.16 1.21 -10.10
C GLY A 136 1.64 2.17 -11.17
N HIS A 137 1.82 3.48 -10.95
CA HIS A 137 1.44 4.54 -11.87
C HIS A 137 2.57 5.53 -12.11
N THR A 138 2.36 6.44 -13.06
CA THR A 138 3.22 7.62 -13.24
C THR A 138 2.45 8.88 -12.94
N GLY A 139 3.11 9.85 -12.28
CA GLY A 139 2.52 11.16 -12.02
C GLY A 139 2.34 12.01 -13.29
N GLU A 140 3.01 11.64 -14.39
CA GLU A 140 2.94 12.31 -15.69
C GLU A 140 2.86 11.26 -16.82
N PRO A 141 2.32 11.61 -18.00
CA PRO A 141 2.33 10.73 -19.16
C PRO A 141 3.75 10.36 -19.59
N VAL A 142 3.98 9.09 -19.86
CA VAL A 142 5.26 8.55 -20.33
C VAL A 142 5.06 7.77 -21.61
N ALA A 143 6.05 7.82 -22.50
CA ALA A 143 6.01 7.09 -23.76
C ALA A 143 6.04 5.58 -23.51
N PHE A 144 5.16 4.85 -24.19
CA PHE A 144 5.15 3.39 -24.15
C PHE A 144 6.20 2.82 -25.12
N ASP A 145 7.43 2.68 -24.64
CA ASP A 145 8.59 2.22 -25.42
C ASP A 145 8.94 0.74 -25.19
N GLY A 146 8.09 0.02 -24.47
CA GLY A 146 8.28 -1.40 -24.12
C GLY A 146 9.31 -1.64 -23.02
N ARG A 147 9.78 -0.60 -22.32
CA ARG A 147 10.71 -0.73 -21.19
C ARG A 147 9.98 -0.51 -19.86
N PRO A 148 10.32 -1.29 -18.81
CA PRO A 148 9.84 -0.99 -17.46
C PRO A 148 10.28 0.40 -17.02
N LEU A 149 9.35 1.16 -16.46
CA LEU A 149 9.64 2.45 -15.85
C LEU A 149 10.30 2.21 -14.48
N ALA A 150 11.63 2.24 -14.47
CA ALA A 150 12.43 2.03 -13.28
C ALA A 150 13.55 3.06 -13.21
N VAL A 151 13.75 3.65 -12.03
CA VAL A 151 14.91 4.50 -11.73
C VAL A 151 15.47 4.15 -10.36
N SER A 152 16.73 4.50 -10.09
CA SER A 152 17.33 4.25 -8.78
C SER A 152 16.66 5.07 -7.67
N LEU A 153 16.63 4.56 -6.44
CA LEU A 153 16.10 5.25 -5.28
C LEU A 153 16.83 6.59 -5.03
N ALA A 154 18.15 6.63 -5.26
CA ALA A 154 18.92 7.87 -5.21
C ALA A 154 18.39 8.92 -6.20
N GLU A 155 18.02 8.48 -7.39
CA GLU A 155 17.45 9.36 -8.42
C GLU A 155 16.03 9.81 -8.06
N VAL A 156 15.18 8.93 -7.53
CA VAL A 156 13.87 9.33 -6.99
C VAL A 156 14.03 10.40 -5.90
N ARG A 157 14.97 10.18 -4.96
CA ARG A 157 15.27 11.14 -3.89
C ARG A 157 15.76 12.48 -4.43
N ALA A 158 16.59 12.48 -5.48
CA ALA A 158 17.06 13.72 -6.10
C ALA A 158 15.95 14.49 -6.83
N ARG A 159 14.94 13.78 -7.32
CA ARG A 159 13.81 14.37 -8.08
C ARG A 159 12.65 14.83 -7.18
N SER A 160 12.49 14.22 -6.00
CA SER A 160 11.38 14.53 -5.10
C SER A 160 11.79 15.50 -3.99
N PRO A 161 11.29 16.74 -3.99
CA PRO A 161 11.59 17.70 -2.93
C PRO A 161 10.97 17.30 -1.59
N LEU A 162 10.01 16.37 -1.58
CA LEU A 162 9.31 15.90 -0.37
C LEU A 162 10.15 14.88 0.43
N LEU A 163 10.99 14.10 -0.24
CA LEU A 163 11.75 13.02 0.41
C LEU A 163 12.90 13.57 1.26
N GLY A 164 12.99 13.11 2.50
CA GLY A 164 14.00 13.54 3.47
C GLY A 164 13.69 14.87 4.18
N GLN A 165 12.49 15.43 4.00
CA GLN A 165 12.00 16.49 4.88
C GLN A 165 11.64 15.93 6.26
N PRO A 166 11.63 16.73 7.34
CA PRO A 166 11.05 16.33 8.62
C PRO A 166 9.55 15.98 8.48
N GLU A 167 9.07 15.01 9.27
CA GLU A 167 7.68 14.50 9.19
C GLU A 167 6.61 15.61 9.13
N ASP A 168 6.66 16.59 10.05
CA ASP A 168 5.64 17.65 10.09
C ASP A 168 5.68 18.56 8.86
N ALA A 169 6.87 18.80 8.30
CA ALA A 169 7.01 19.58 7.07
C ALA A 169 6.50 18.80 5.85
N PHE A 170 6.79 17.50 5.79
CA PHE A 170 6.24 16.59 4.77
C PHE A 170 4.71 16.56 4.82
N VAL A 171 4.12 16.33 6.00
CA VAL A 171 2.67 16.25 6.20
C VAL A 171 2.00 17.56 5.77
N ALA A 172 2.51 18.70 6.24
CA ALA A 172 1.98 20.00 5.85
C ALA A 172 2.06 20.23 4.33
N ALA A 173 3.18 19.83 3.69
CA ALA A 173 3.37 19.97 2.27
C ALA A 173 2.40 19.11 1.43
N ILE A 174 2.15 17.87 1.86
CA ILE A 174 1.20 16.97 1.19
C ILE A 174 -0.22 17.51 1.30
N LEU A 175 -0.67 17.87 2.50
CA LEU A 175 -2.05 18.34 2.74
C LEU A 175 -2.41 19.58 1.92
N GLN A 176 -1.44 20.46 1.63
CA GLN A 176 -1.64 21.65 0.80
C GLN A 176 -1.72 21.37 -0.71
N ARG A 177 -1.30 20.18 -1.15
CA ARG A 177 -1.16 19.83 -2.57
C ARG A 177 -2.13 18.74 -3.03
N ILE A 178 -3.07 18.32 -2.18
CA ILE A 178 -4.10 17.33 -2.53
C ILE A 178 -4.98 17.92 -3.65
N PRO A 179 -5.01 17.32 -4.86
CA PRO A 179 -5.88 17.77 -5.93
C PRO A 179 -7.30 17.24 -5.72
N GLU A 180 -8.26 17.75 -6.50
CA GLU A 180 -9.63 17.22 -6.49
C GLU A 180 -9.65 15.69 -6.73
N THR A 181 -10.54 15.00 -6.01
CA THR A 181 -10.77 13.56 -6.17
C THR A 181 -11.20 13.27 -7.62
N PRO A 182 -10.57 12.31 -8.32
CA PRO A 182 -10.94 11.97 -9.69
C PRO A 182 -12.40 11.52 -9.78
N PRO A 183 -13.17 11.96 -10.79
CA PRO A 183 -14.60 11.64 -10.91
C PRO A 183 -14.87 10.15 -11.11
N ASN A 184 -13.89 9.42 -11.68
CA ASN A 184 -14.00 8.00 -11.98
C ASN A 184 -13.50 7.08 -10.85
N TYR A 185 -12.92 7.65 -9.78
CA TYR A 185 -12.29 6.89 -8.70
C TYR A 185 -13.25 5.87 -8.06
N ARG A 186 -14.49 6.29 -7.74
CA ARG A 186 -15.49 5.39 -7.13
C ARG A 186 -15.87 4.25 -8.05
N THR A 187 -16.03 4.52 -9.35
CA THR A 187 -16.32 3.49 -10.35
C THR A 187 -15.21 2.45 -10.39
N ILE A 188 -13.94 2.86 -10.34
CA ILE A 188 -12.80 1.93 -10.33
C ILE A 188 -12.76 1.09 -9.06
N VAL A 189 -13.00 1.68 -7.89
CA VAL A 189 -13.08 0.96 -6.60
C VAL A 189 -14.19 -0.08 -6.62
N GLU A 190 -15.39 0.30 -7.05
CA GLU A 190 -16.55 -0.60 -7.16
C GLU A 190 -16.28 -1.78 -8.10
N TRP A 191 -15.60 -1.54 -9.21
CA TRP A 191 -15.22 -2.57 -10.17
C TRP A 191 -14.14 -3.51 -9.65
N ASN A 192 -13.08 -2.98 -9.04
CA ASN A 192 -12.03 -3.76 -8.41
C ASN A 192 -12.58 -4.66 -7.30
N ALA A 193 -13.54 -4.16 -6.52
CA ALA A 193 -14.20 -4.92 -5.45
C ALA A 193 -15.18 -5.99 -5.99
N ALA A 194 -15.75 -5.78 -7.17
CA ALA A 194 -16.75 -6.67 -7.75
C ALA A 194 -16.18 -7.94 -8.40
N ASP A 195 -14.85 -8.05 -8.56
CA ASP A 195 -14.16 -9.16 -9.25
C ASP A 195 -14.76 -9.46 -10.63
N ARG A 196 -15.03 -8.38 -11.41
CA ARG A 196 -15.60 -8.45 -12.76
C ARG A 196 -14.61 -7.94 -13.78
N SER A 197 -14.55 -8.60 -14.94
CA SER A 197 -13.79 -8.11 -16.09
C SER A 197 -14.44 -6.88 -16.71
N PHE A 198 -13.68 -5.80 -16.90
CA PHE A 198 -14.13 -4.57 -17.60
C PHE A 198 -14.47 -4.85 -19.06
N GLU A 199 -15.77 -4.81 -19.38
CA GLU A 199 -16.27 -4.85 -20.76
C GLU A 199 -16.18 -3.43 -21.36
N GLY A 200 -14.96 -2.98 -21.65
CA GLY A 200 -14.65 -1.67 -22.24
C GLY A 200 -13.16 -1.44 -22.37
N ASP A 201 -12.75 -0.26 -22.87
CA ASP A 201 -11.34 0.13 -22.87
C ASP A 201 -10.95 0.64 -21.47
N ALA A 202 -10.26 -0.20 -20.69
CA ALA A 202 -9.78 0.16 -19.34
C ALA A 202 -8.86 1.39 -19.36
N THR A 203 -8.22 1.68 -20.50
CA THR A 203 -7.40 2.87 -20.68
C THR A 203 -8.24 4.14 -20.61
N GLU A 204 -9.52 4.14 -20.98
CA GLU A 204 -10.40 5.32 -20.86
C GLU A 204 -10.82 5.61 -19.41
N LEU A 205 -10.90 4.57 -18.55
CA LEU A 205 -11.15 4.72 -17.11
C LEU A 205 -9.94 5.32 -16.38
N GLU A 206 -8.74 4.88 -16.75
CA GLU A 206 -7.47 5.24 -16.09
C GLU A 206 -6.82 6.51 -16.66
N ALA A 207 -6.85 6.71 -17.97
CA ALA A 207 -6.15 7.81 -18.64
C ALA A 207 -6.78 9.20 -18.44
N GLY A 208 -8.01 9.26 -17.91
CA GLY A 208 -8.81 10.48 -17.91
C GLY A 208 -8.57 11.48 -16.77
N ALA A 209 -8.18 11.03 -15.57
CA ALA A 209 -8.16 11.92 -14.40
C ALA A 209 -7.42 11.40 -13.15
N ASN A 210 -6.88 10.18 -13.17
CA ASN A 210 -6.34 9.51 -11.98
C ASN A 210 -4.97 10.07 -11.58
N ARG A 211 -4.98 11.28 -11.03
CA ARG A 211 -3.86 11.88 -10.32
C ARG A 211 -3.72 11.19 -8.98
N CYS A 212 -3.06 10.03 -8.96
CA CYS A 212 -2.71 9.28 -7.73
C CYS A 212 -1.46 9.86 -7.03
N ALA A 213 -0.82 10.84 -7.65
CA ALA A 213 0.40 11.49 -7.19
C ALA A 213 0.14 12.86 -6.55
N VAL A 214 0.89 13.15 -5.48
CA VAL A 214 1.10 14.49 -4.90
C VAL A 214 2.59 14.76 -4.82
N GLY A 215 3.06 15.89 -5.37
CA GLY A 215 4.49 16.24 -5.46
C GLY A 215 4.72 17.58 -6.12
#